data_AF-A0A848NPX4-F1
#
_entry.id   AF-A0A848NPX4-F1
#
_cell.length_a   1.000
_cell.length_b   1.000
_cell.length_c   1.000
_cell.angle_alpha   90.00
_cell.angle_beta   90.00
_cell.angle_gamma   90.00
#
_symmetry.space_group_name_H-M   'P 1'
#
loop_
_entity.id
_entity.type
_entity.pdbx_description
1 polymer ?
#
loop_
_entity_poly.entity_id
_entity_poly.type
_entity_poly.pdbx_seq_one_letter_code
_entity_poly.pdbx_strand_id
1 'polypeptide(L)'
;MSNQPALEEWNFQVLMLTQALVGAVSANFRMVALLWDDGEWVLKFYLEESNEEDADEIEDVICQYTAYQSSSLSCRSELIVGRERLPGLSDVGRVVYRRRECFDI
;
A
#
# COMPACT_ATOMS: atom_id res chain seq x y z
N MET A 1 24.59 10.72 1.39
CA MET A 1 23.81 10.15 0.27
C MET A 1 22.36 10.29 0.68
N SER A 2 21.44 10.68 -0.21
CA SER A 2 20.02 10.71 0.15
C SER A 2 19.63 9.30 0.55
N ASN A 3 19.09 9.13 1.75
CA ASN A 3 18.63 7.83 2.26
C ASN A 3 17.31 7.41 1.58
N GLN A 4 17.12 7.78 0.31
CA GLN A 4 15.89 7.70 -0.45
C GLN A 4 16.17 6.89 -1.72
N PRO A 5 15.25 5.98 -2.10
CA PRO A 5 15.36 5.20 -3.33
C PRO A 5 15.39 6.09 -4.56
N ALA A 6 16.03 5.59 -5.62
CA ALA A 6 16.00 6.26 -6.91
C ALA A 6 14.57 6.27 -7.49
N LEU A 7 14.29 7.18 -8.43
CA LEU A 7 12.98 7.26 -9.10
C LEU A 7 12.61 5.94 -9.80
N GLU A 8 13.58 5.30 -10.44
CA GLU A 8 13.39 4.01 -11.13
C GLU A 8 12.96 2.92 -10.14
N GLU A 9 13.60 2.87 -8.97
CA GLU A 9 13.27 1.93 -7.91
C GLU A 9 11.86 2.19 -7.36
N TRP A 10 11.54 3.45 -7.07
CA TRP A 10 10.18 3.84 -6.69
C TRP A 10 9.13 3.44 -7.73
N ASN A 11 9.40 3.64 -9.02
CA ASN A 11 8.47 3.28 -10.09
C ASN A 11 8.30 1.77 -10.19
N PHE A 12 9.39 1.02 -10.04
CA PHE A 12 9.36 -0.42 -9.98
C PHE A 12 8.48 -0.90 -8.82
N GLN A 13 8.71 -0.39 -7.61
CA GLN A 13 7.95 -0.82 -6.43
C GLN A 13 6.47 -0.48 -6.51
N VAL A 14 6.12 0.71 -7.01
CA VAL A 14 4.72 1.06 -7.28
C VAL A 14 4.09 0.10 -8.27
N LEU A 15 4.77 -0.20 -9.38
CA LEU A 15 4.25 -1.12 -10.39
C LEU A 15 4.04 -2.52 -9.83
N MET A 16 5.00 -3.05 -9.06
CA MET A 16 4.89 -4.38 -8.44
C MET A 16 3.75 -4.45 -7.43
N LEU A 17 3.56 -3.41 -6.61
CA LEU A 17 2.44 -3.36 -5.68
C LEU A 17 1.10 -3.24 -6.42
N THR A 18 1.02 -2.44 -7.49
CA THR A 18 -0.17 -2.38 -8.34
C THR A 18 -0.49 -3.73 -8.97
N GLN A 19 0.51 -4.50 -9.42
CA GLN A 19 0.29 -5.85 -9.96
C GLN A 19 -0.18 -6.81 -8.87
N ALA A 20 0.40 -6.76 -7.67
CA ALA A 20 0.00 -7.61 -6.55
C ALA A 20 -1.45 -7.36 -6.10
N LEU A 21 -1.96 -6.12 -6.24
CA LEU A 21 -3.33 -5.75 -5.90
C LEU A 21 -4.39 -6.24 -6.89
N VAL A 22 -4.02 -6.77 -8.05
CA VAL A 22 -4.98 -7.22 -9.06
C VAL A 22 -5.79 -8.40 -8.54
N GLY A 23 -7.09 -8.19 -8.34
CA GLY A 23 -8.01 -9.21 -7.82
C GLY A 23 -8.28 -9.13 -6.31
N ALA A 24 -7.40 -8.49 -5.54
CA ALA A 24 -7.52 -8.40 -4.08
C ALA A 24 -8.37 -7.21 -3.59
N VAL A 25 -8.51 -6.16 -4.39
CA VAL A 25 -9.17 -4.91 -3.95
C VAL A 25 -10.69 -5.07 -3.92
N SER A 26 -11.24 -5.19 -2.70
CA SER A 26 -12.68 -5.16 -2.43
C SER A 26 -13.22 -3.72 -2.27
N ALA A 27 -14.53 -3.58 -2.07
CA ALA A 27 -15.13 -2.29 -1.74
C ALA A 27 -14.67 -1.74 -0.37
N ASN A 28 -14.18 -2.59 0.54
CA ASN A 28 -13.74 -2.18 1.87
C ASN A 28 -12.37 -1.46 1.83
N PHE A 29 -11.57 -1.70 0.80
CA PHE A 29 -10.32 -0.97 0.59
C PHE A 29 -10.60 0.50 0.27
N ARG A 30 -10.07 1.39 1.11
CA ARG A 30 -10.19 2.83 0.94
C ARG A 30 -8.97 3.40 0.20
N MET A 31 -7.78 2.93 0.57
CA MET A 31 -6.51 3.40 -0.01
C MET A 31 -5.40 2.39 0.22
N VAL A 32 -4.46 2.33 -0.72
CA VAL A 32 -3.18 1.65 -0.55
C VAL A 32 -2.08 2.63 -0.92
N ALA A 33 -1.07 2.75 -0.05
CA ALA A 33 0.07 3.65 -0.25
C ALA A 33 1.39 2.95 0.01
N LEU A 34 2.42 3.38 -0.69
CA LEU A 34 3.80 2.94 -0.53
C LEU A 34 4.65 4.10 -0.02
N LEU A 35 5.37 3.85 1.06
CA LEU A 35 6.29 4.78 1.70
C LEU A 35 7.70 4.18 1.75
N TRP A 36 8.70 5.04 1.80
CA TRP A 36 10.05 4.67 2.20
C TRP A 36 10.36 5.29 3.56
N ASP A 37 10.66 4.45 4.55
CA ASP A 37 10.92 4.84 5.93
C ASP A 37 12.20 4.17 6.42
N ASP A 38 13.21 4.97 6.75
CA ASP A 38 14.51 4.56 7.31
C ASP A 38 15.16 3.28 6.73
N GLY A 39 15.15 3.12 5.41
CA GLY A 39 15.77 1.94 4.77
C GLY A 39 14.80 0.81 4.43
N GLU A 40 13.51 1.00 4.70
CA GLU A 40 12.48 -0.02 4.53
C GLU A 40 11.28 0.49 3.72
N TRP A 41 10.72 -0.38 2.89
CA TRP A 41 9.45 -0.14 2.20
C TRP A 41 8.28 -0.39 3.15
N VAL A 42 7.38 0.58 3.28
CA VAL A 42 6.19 0.46 4.13
C VAL A 42 4.95 0.47 3.26
N LEU A 43 4.22 -0.64 3.26
CA LEU A 43 2.95 -0.80 2.55
C LEU A 43 1.83 -0.47 3.53
N LYS A 44 1.06 0.58 3.25
CA LYS A 44 -0.05 1.01 4.10
C LYS A 44 -1.38 0.67 3.45
N PHE A 45 -2.17 -0.13 4.14
CA PHE A 45 -3.52 -0.54 3.75
C PHE A 45 -4.52 0.20 4.62
N TYR A 46 -5.46 0.91 3.98
CA TYR A 46 -6.54 1.60 4.66
C TYR A 46 -7.84 0.89 4.33
N LEU A 47 -8.48 0.31 5.34
CA LEU A 47 -9.79 -0.33 5.24
C LEU A 47 -10.84 0.51 5.95
N GLU A 48 -12.09 0.41 5.49
CA GLU A 48 -13.22 1.05 6.14
C GLU A 48 -13.60 0.34 7.44
N GLU A 49 -13.60 -0.99 7.41
CA GLU A 49 -13.97 -1.86 8.50
C GLU A 49 -12.98 -3.02 8.63
N SER A 50 -12.91 -3.60 9.83
CA SER A 50 -12.11 -4.80 10.06
C SER A 50 -12.83 -5.98 9.41
N ASN A 51 -12.13 -6.71 8.55
CA ASN A 51 -12.66 -7.85 7.83
C ASN A 51 -11.53 -8.90 7.70
N GLU A 52 -11.81 -10.15 8.07
CA GLU A 52 -10.82 -11.23 8.04
C GLU A 52 -10.42 -11.62 6.61
N GLU A 53 -11.38 -11.66 5.67
CA GLU A 53 -11.12 -11.95 4.25
C GLU A 53 -10.21 -10.90 3.63
N ASP A 54 -10.46 -9.60 3.89
CA ASP A 54 -9.57 -8.54 3.42
C ASP A 54 -8.17 -8.61 4.08
N ALA A 55 -8.06 -9.12 5.31
CA ALA A 55 -6.78 -9.30 5.98
C ALA A 55 -5.96 -10.45 5.34
N ASP A 56 -6.62 -11.59 5.05
CA ASP A 56 -6.02 -12.71 4.33
C ASP A 56 -5.56 -12.27 2.92
N GLU A 57 -6.39 -11.51 2.21
CA GLU A 57 -6.05 -10.95 0.90
C GLU A 57 -4.85 -9.98 0.97
N ILE A 58 -4.71 -9.20 2.05
CA ILE A 58 -3.53 -8.35 2.27
C ILE A 58 -2.25 -9.19 2.45
N GLU A 59 -2.32 -10.31 3.18
CA GLU A 59 -1.19 -11.23 3.32
C GLU A 59 -0.77 -11.81 1.98
N ASP A 60 -1.73 -12.21 1.14
CA ASP A 60 -1.48 -12.69 -0.21
C ASP A 60 -0.86 -11.60 -1.11
N VAL A 61 -1.35 -10.35 -1.03
CA VAL A 61 -0.75 -9.21 -1.73
C VAL A 61 0.71 -9.01 -1.32
N ILE A 62 1.03 -9.09 -0.03
CA ILE A 62 2.41 -8.95 0.46
C ILE A 62 3.28 -10.10 -0.05
N CYS A 63 2.75 -11.32 -0.06
CA CYS A 63 3.44 -12.49 -0.61
C CYS A 63 3.75 -12.31 -2.11
N GLN A 64 2.78 -11.89 -2.92
CA GLN A 64 2.99 -11.64 -4.35
C GLN A 64 3.97 -10.48 -4.58
N TYR A 65 3.82 -9.38 -3.83
CA TYR A 65 4.69 -8.21 -3.92
C TYR A 65 6.16 -8.55 -3.62
N THR A 66 6.40 -9.36 -2.59
CA THR A 66 7.75 -9.82 -2.22
C THR A 66 8.30 -10.83 -3.23
N ALA A 67 7.46 -11.67 -3.84
CA ALA A 67 7.85 -12.61 -4.89
C ALA A 67 8.34 -11.92 -6.18
N TYR A 68 7.87 -10.70 -6.47
CA TYR A 68 8.37 -9.91 -7.61
C TYR A 68 9.79 -9.36 -7.44
N GLN A 69 10.33 -9.42 -6.22
CA GLN A 69 11.62 -8.82 -5.91
C GLN A 69 12.76 -9.75 -6.33
N SER A 70 13.81 -9.18 -6.93
CA SER A 70 14.99 -9.95 -7.36
C SER A 70 15.97 -10.24 -6.21
N SER A 71 15.77 -9.63 -5.04
CA SER A 71 16.62 -9.76 -3.86
C SER A 71 15.78 -9.63 -2.58
N SER A 72 16.40 -9.86 -1.42
CA SER A 72 15.75 -9.66 -0.11
C SER A 72 15.32 -8.20 0.04
N LEU A 73 14.01 -7.95 -0.04
CA LEU A 73 13.39 -6.66 0.20
C LEU A 73 13.16 -6.47 1.70
N SER A 74 13.65 -5.38 2.29
CA SER A 74 13.15 -4.95 3.61
C SER A 74 11.80 -4.29 3.38
N CYS A 75 10.73 -4.93 3.85
CA CYS A 75 9.41 -4.33 3.84
C CYS A 75 8.59 -4.74 5.05
N ARG A 76 7.73 -3.82 5.49
CA ARG A 76 6.66 -4.08 6.47
C ARG A 76 5.33 -3.55 5.95
N SER A 77 4.24 -4.11 6.48
CA SER A 77 2.89 -3.63 6.22
C SER A 77 2.30 -2.96 7.46
N GLU A 78 1.43 -1.98 7.22
CA GLU A 78 0.60 -1.35 8.24
C GLU A 78 -0.86 -1.41 7.79
N LEU A 79 -1.73 -1.91 8.66
CA LEU A 79 -3.18 -1.93 8.45
C LEU A 79 -3.82 -0.85 9.31
N ILE A 80 -4.54 0.07 8.66
CA ILE A 80 -5.29 1.15 9.29
C ILE A 80 -6.76 0.90 8.99
N VAL A 81 -7.56 0.72 10.02
CA VAL A 81 -9.02 0.51 9.90
C VAL A 81 -9.75 1.71 10.45
N GLY A 82 -10.69 2.25 9.67
CA GLY A 82 -11.58 3.28 10.15
C GLY A 82 -12.19 4.10 9.02
N ARG A 83 -13.06 5.03 9.41
CA ARG A 83 -13.78 5.95 8.51
C ARG A 83 -13.28 7.38 8.60
N GLU A 84 -12.18 7.62 9.31
CA GLU A 84 -11.58 8.94 9.41
C GLU A 84 -11.14 9.45 8.03
N ARG A 85 -10.94 10.76 7.94
CA ARG A 85 -10.44 11.37 6.71
C ARG A 85 -9.09 10.76 6.34
N LEU A 86 -9.03 10.16 5.15
CA LEU A 86 -7.78 9.66 4.60
C LEU A 86 -6.75 10.79 4.46
N PRO A 87 -5.46 10.52 4.70
CA PRO A 87 -4.43 11.52 4.56
C PRO A 87 -4.29 12.05 3.13
N GLY A 88 -3.62 13.20 2.99
CA GLY A 88 -3.31 13.80 1.71
C GLY A 88 -2.32 12.95 0.92
N LEU A 89 -2.30 13.12 -0.41
CA LEU A 89 -1.39 12.37 -1.29
C LEU A 89 0.10 12.63 -0.96
N SER A 90 0.42 13.80 -0.39
CA SER A 90 1.77 14.17 0.04
C SER A 90 2.21 13.51 1.35
N ASP A 91 1.26 13.05 2.17
CA ASP A 91 1.51 12.76 3.58
C ASP A 91 1.89 11.28 3.83
N VAL A 92 1.66 10.43 2.82
CA VAL A 92 1.80 8.96 2.94
C VAL A 92 2.71 8.32 1.90
N GLY A 93 3.40 9.11 1.08
CA GLY A 93 4.22 8.62 -0.02
C GLY A 93 3.43 8.47 -1.32
N ARG A 94 3.64 7.38 -2.07
CA ARG A 94 2.98 7.15 -3.35
C ARG A 94 1.71 6.34 -3.17
N VAL A 95 0.58 6.94 -3.50
CA VAL A 95 -0.71 6.25 -3.49
C VAL A 95 -0.85 5.39 -4.74
N VAL A 96 -1.03 4.08 -4.56
CA VAL A 96 -1.17 3.11 -5.66
C VAL A 96 -2.63 2.80 -5.97
N TYR A 97 -3.50 2.93 -4.97
CA TYR A 97 -4.94 2.78 -5.09
C TYR A 97 -5.63 3.76 -4.13
N ARG A 98 -6.72 4.38 -4.58
CA ARG A 98 -7.62 5.15 -3.71
C ARG A 98 -9.03 5.06 -4.23
N ARG A 99 -9.93 4.57 -3.39
CA ARG A 99 -11.37 4.55 -3.62
C ARG A 99 -11.89 5.98 -3.67
N ARG A 100 -12.85 6.25 -4.56
CA ARG A 100 -13.61 7.49 -4.53
C ARG A 100 -14.53 7.49 -3.32
N GLU A 101 -14.40 8.49 -2.44
CA GLU A 101 -15.26 8.66 -1.28
C GLU A 101 -16.22 9.83 -1.50
N CYS A 102 -17.50 9.63 -1.17
CA CYS A 102 -18.46 10.72 -1.06
C CYS A 102 -18.42 11.20 0.39
N PHE A 103 -17.90 12.41 0.61
CA PHE A 103 -18.08 13.10 1.88
C PHE A 103 -19.42 13.83 1.79
N ASP A 104 -20.37 13.52 2.68
CA ASP A 104 -21.52 14.40 2.89
C ASP A 104 -20.96 15.71 3.47
N ILE A 105 -21.08 16.80 2.69
CA ILE A 105 -20.66 18.16 3.05
C ILE A 105 -21.80 18.83 3.83
#